data_AF-A0ABD6AG47-F1
#
_entry.id   AF-A0ABD6AG47-F1
#
_cell.length_a   1.000
_cell.length_b   1.000
_cell.length_c   1.000
_cell.angle_alpha   90.00
_cell.angle_beta   90.00
_cell.angle_gamma   90.00
#
_symmetry.space_group_name_H-M   'P 1'
#
loop_
_entity.id
_entity.type
_entity.pdbx_description
1 polymer ?
#
loop_
_entity_poly.entity_id
_entity_poly.type
_entity_poly.pdbx_seq_one_letter_code
_entity_poly.pdbx_strand_id
1 'polypeptide(L)'
;MPHEVRLADDVADDATLTLGAHPDGELAFEGGTATVEGETLARRLAERYVRLEYVDGGAEDESDSPDGDGEADDEPSPDAADDESVSAPVDPGEYTNAELEAHLDEEAYSDAELQALLDAEEAGRDRTGATDAIEAALEE
;
A
#
# COMPACT_ATOMS: atom_id res chain seq x y z
N MET A 1 -15.72 11.97 0.51
CA MET A 1 -16.84 11.01 0.60
C MET A 1 -16.23 9.68 1.04
N PRO A 2 -16.89 8.89 1.90
CA PRO A 2 -16.37 7.55 2.22
C PRO A 2 -16.39 6.70 0.94
N HIS A 3 -15.31 5.97 0.69
CA HIS A 3 -15.22 5.00 -0.41
C HIS A 3 -15.06 3.60 0.16
N GLU A 4 -15.35 2.57 -0.63
CA GLU A 4 -15.43 1.20 -0.13
C GLU A 4 -14.45 0.30 -0.90
N VAL A 5 -13.86 -0.64 -0.19
CA VAL A 5 -13.08 -1.73 -0.77
C VAL A 5 -13.70 -3.06 -0.36
N ARG A 6 -13.75 -4.02 -1.28
CA ARG A 6 -14.33 -5.35 -1.07
C ARG A 6 -13.24 -6.41 -1.12
N LEU A 7 -13.36 -7.44 -0.28
CA LEU A 7 -12.56 -8.67 -0.45
C LEU A 7 -13.11 -9.49 -1.63
N ALA A 8 -12.24 -9.80 -2.60
CA ALA A 8 -12.58 -10.60 -3.78
C ALA A 8 -12.68 -12.11 -3.49
N ASP A 9 -12.11 -12.58 -2.38
CA ASP A 9 -12.12 -13.98 -1.96
C ASP A 9 -13.34 -14.27 -1.07
N ASP A 10 -13.87 -15.51 -1.08
CA ASP A 10 -15.00 -16.00 -0.25
C ASP A 10 -14.55 -16.14 1.22
N VAL A 11 -14.07 -15.05 1.79
CA VAL A 11 -13.64 -14.96 3.17
C VAL A 11 -14.84 -14.52 3.99
N ALA A 12 -14.91 -15.02 5.22
CA ALA A 12 -16.03 -14.77 6.12
C ALA A 12 -16.46 -13.28 6.13
N ASP A 13 -17.77 -13.05 6.17
CA ASP A 13 -18.39 -11.71 6.15
C ASP A 13 -17.76 -10.74 7.17
N ASP A 14 -17.24 -11.25 8.28
CA ASP A 14 -16.42 -10.51 9.25
C ASP A 14 -14.97 -10.98 9.17
N ALA A 15 -14.13 -10.21 8.48
CA ALA A 15 -12.69 -10.47 8.37
C ALA A 15 -11.92 -9.20 8.76
N THR A 16 -10.89 -9.35 9.59
CA THR A 16 -9.93 -8.28 9.84
C THR A 16 -8.71 -8.48 8.96
N LEU A 17 -8.33 -7.43 8.24
CA LEU A 17 -7.16 -7.43 7.39
C LEU A 17 -6.15 -6.45 7.96
N THR A 18 -5.03 -6.98 8.45
CA THR A 18 -3.86 -6.14 8.72
C THR A 18 -3.34 -5.59 7.41
N LEU A 19 -3.35 -4.26 7.31
CA LEU A 19 -2.88 -3.53 6.16
C LEU A 19 -1.69 -2.71 6.63
N GLY A 20 -0.49 -3.18 6.32
CA GLY A 20 0.75 -2.49 6.68
C GLY A 20 0.93 -1.11 6.02
N ALA A 21 -0.11 -0.55 5.39
CA ALA A 21 -0.14 0.76 4.74
C ALA A 21 -1.47 1.52 4.95
N HIS A 22 -2.34 1.07 5.88
CA HIS A 22 -3.53 1.82 6.26
C HIS A 22 -3.19 2.71 7.47
N PRO A 23 -3.64 3.98 7.54
CA PRO A 23 -3.38 4.86 8.67
C PRO A 23 -3.86 4.28 10.02
N ASP A 24 -4.84 3.37 9.99
CA ASP A 24 -5.35 2.67 11.18
C ASP A 24 -4.68 1.31 11.43
N GLY A 25 -3.72 0.87 10.59
CA GLY A 25 -3.01 -0.42 10.68
C GLY A 25 -3.85 -1.68 10.40
N GLU A 26 -5.18 -1.57 10.52
CA GLU A 26 -6.15 -2.64 10.32
C GLU A 26 -7.39 -2.10 9.58
N LEU A 27 -7.87 -2.82 8.55
CA LEU A 27 -9.21 -2.61 7.99
C LEU A 27 -10.11 -3.75 8.47
N ALA A 28 -11.20 -3.36 9.12
CA ALA A 28 -12.29 -4.26 9.45
C ALA A 28 -13.26 -4.32 8.27
N PHE A 29 -13.46 -5.53 7.74
CA PHE A 29 -14.44 -5.80 6.71
C PHE A 29 -15.73 -6.28 7.39
N GLU A 30 -16.81 -5.53 7.21
CA GLU A 30 -18.15 -5.88 7.67
C GLU A 30 -18.97 -6.25 6.43
N GLY A 31 -19.45 -7.49 6.35
CA GLY A 31 -20.07 -8.04 5.14
C GLY A 31 -19.12 -8.20 3.95
N GLY A 32 -17.81 -8.38 4.21
CA GLY A 32 -16.79 -8.46 3.16
C GLY A 32 -16.39 -7.13 2.53
N THR A 33 -16.87 -6.00 3.05
CA THR A 33 -16.53 -4.64 2.62
C THR A 33 -15.96 -3.80 3.76
N ALA A 34 -14.97 -2.97 3.47
CA ALA A 34 -14.40 -2.03 4.43
C ALA A 34 -14.46 -0.59 3.90
N THR A 35 -14.78 0.33 4.81
CA THR A 35 -14.92 1.75 4.50
C THR A 35 -13.60 2.47 4.66
N VAL A 36 -13.27 3.32 3.69
CA VAL A 36 -11.99 4.01 3.60
C VAL A 36 -12.22 5.51 3.44
N GLU A 37 -11.48 6.30 4.20
CA GLU A 37 -11.52 7.76 4.10
C GLU A 37 -10.72 8.25 2.88
N GLY A 38 -11.33 8.13 1.70
CA GLY A 38 -10.84 8.76 0.47
C GLY A 38 -10.62 7.82 -0.71
N GLU A 39 -10.94 8.31 -1.91
CA GLU A 39 -10.84 7.56 -3.17
C GLU A 39 -9.41 7.08 -3.43
N THR A 40 -8.43 7.97 -3.28
CA THR A 40 -7.02 7.67 -3.56
C THR A 40 -6.52 6.53 -2.70
N LEU A 41 -6.90 6.50 -1.42
CA LEU A 41 -6.51 5.43 -0.49
C LEU A 41 -7.19 4.11 -0.88
N ALA A 42 -8.49 4.14 -1.17
CA ALA A 42 -9.25 2.97 -1.57
C ALA A 42 -8.74 2.35 -2.89
N ARG A 43 -8.41 3.16 -3.90
CA ARG A 43 -7.75 2.70 -5.13
C ARG A 43 -6.38 2.10 -4.86
N ARG A 44 -5.55 2.80 -4.09
CA ARG A 44 -4.21 2.33 -3.74
C ARG A 44 -4.25 0.97 -3.03
N LEU A 45 -5.23 0.76 -2.16
CA LEU A 45 -5.45 -0.53 -1.49
C LEU A 45 -5.85 -1.64 -2.47
N ALA A 46 -6.76 -1.37 -3.40
CA ALA A 46 -7.13 -2.33 -4.44
C ALA A 46 -5.97 -2.65 -5.40
N GLU A 47 -5.13 -1.67 -5.72
CA GLU A 47 -3.95 -1.87 -6.56
C GLU A 47 -2.84 -2.63 -5.83
N ARG A 48 -2.64 -2.35 -4.54
CA ARG A 48 -1.58 -2.96 -3.72
C ARG A 48 -1.92 -4.37 -3.27
N TYR A 49 -3.18 -4.65 -3.00
CA TYR A 49 -3.64 -5.95 -2.52
C TYR A 49 -4.51 -6.59 -3.58
N VAL A 50 -3.97 -7.61 -4.27
CA VAL A 50 -4.69 -8.34 -5.34
C VAL A 50 -6.03 -8.94 -4.90
N ARG A 51 -6.22 -9.12 -3.59
CA ARG A 51 -7.44 -9.62 -2.95
C ARG A 51 -8.48 -8.54 -2.66
N LEU A 52 -8.17 -7.27 -2.88
CA LEU A 52 -9.05 -6.13 -2.64
C LEU A 52 -9.52 -5.54 -3.97
N GLU A 53 -10.80 -5.24 -4.04
CA GLU A 53 -11.41 -4.57 -5.18
C GLU A 53 -11.98 -3.23 -4.74
N TYR A 54 -11.72 -2.18 -5.53
CA TYR A 54 -12.27 -0.86 -5.27
C TYR A 54 -13.72 -0.79 -5.75
N VAL A 55 -14.63 -0.45 -4.84
CA VAL A 55 -16.05 -0.25 -5.14
C VAL A 55 -16.36 1.24 -4.98
N ASP A 56 -16.62 1.91 -6.10
CA ASP A 56 -17.04 3.31 -6.09
C ASP A 56 -18.43 3.39 -5.45
N GLY A 57 -18.46 3.90 -4.22
CA GLY A 57 -19.61 3.81 -3.31
C GLY A 57 -20.87 4.45 -3.88
N GLY A 58 -21.83 3.60 -4.23
CA GLY A 58 -23.17 3.99 -4.66
C GLY A 58 -24.00 2.74 -4.97
N ALA A 59 -24.32 1.97 -3.95
CA ALA A 59 -25.21 0.81 -4.05
C ALA A 59 -26.51 1.17 -4.79
N GLU A 60 -26.71 0.65 -6.00
CA GLU A 60 -27.88 -0.13 -6.46
C GLU A 60 -27.49 -0.92 -7.74
N ASP A 61 -27.97 -2.16 -7.78
CA ASP A 61 -28.37 -2.93 -8.97
C ASP A 61 -27.47 -4.04 -9.54
N GLU A 62 -28.18 -5.13 -9.85
CA GLU A 62 -27.78 -6.47 -10.23
C GLU A 62 -27.05 -6.58 -11.57
N SER A 63 -26.44 -7.76 -11.78
CA SER A 63 -25.97 -8.34 -13.06
C SER A 63 -24.58 -7.86 -13.51
N ASP A 64 -23.65 -8.70 -13.94
CA ASP A 64 -23.76 -9.91 -14.74
C ASP A 64 -22.39 -10.60 -14.68
N SER A 65 -22.34 -11.89 -14.38
CA SER A 65 -21.12 -12.69 -14.47
C SER A 65 -20.91 -13.13 -15.92
N PRO A 66 -19.87 -12.67 -16.65
CA PRO A 66 -19.36 -13.43 -17.76
C PRO A 66 -18.36 -14.46 -17.25
N ASP A 67 -18.76 -15.74 -17.34
CA ASP A 67 -17.86 -16.89 -17.45
C ASP A 67 -16.63 -16.53 -18.31
N GLY A 68 -15.44 -16.68 -17.72
CA GLY A 68 -14.16 -16.37 -18.33
C GLY A 68 -13.10 -17.40 -17.95
N ASP A 69 -13.32 -18.63 -18.41
CA ASP A 69 -12.35 -19.72 -18.48
C ASP A 69 -11.06 -19.25 -19.18
N GLY A 70 -9.91 -19.46 -18.53
CA GLY A 70 -8.62 -19.00 -19.02
C GLY A 70 -7.44 -19.61 -18.26
N GLU A 71 -7.17 -20.89 -18.53
CA GLU A 71 -5.86 -21.50 -18.28
C GLU A 71 -4.76 -20.71 -19.00
N ALA A 72 -3.73 -20.29 -18.27
CA ALA A 72 -2.41 -20.01 -18.83
C ALA A 72 -1.34 -20.28 -17.76
N ASP A 73 -0.81 -21.50 -17.84
CA ASP A 73 0.52 -21.90 -17.41
C ASP A 73 1.57 -20.95 -18.00
N ASP A 74 2.28 -20.20 -17.15
CA ASP A 74 3.57 -19.62 -17.49
C ASP A 74 4.38 -19.50 -16.19
N GLU A 75 5.18 -20.54 -15.90
CA GLU A 75 6.27 -20.46 -14.95
C GLU A 75 7.36 -19.52 -15.50
N PRO A 76 7.76 -18.50 -14.73
CA PRO A 76 9.14 -18.10 -14.69
C PRO A 76 9.80 -18.60 -13.40
N SER A 77 10.76 -19.50 -13.56
CA SER A 77 11.79 -19.81 -12.58
C SER A 77 13.15 -19.48 -13.22
N PRO A 78 14.22 -19.24 -12.46
CA PRO A 78 14.41 -18.40 -11.27
C PRO A 78 15.56 -17.39 -11.51
N ASP A 79 15.98 -16.66 -10.48
CA ASP A 79 17.29 -15.95 -10.39
C ASP A 79 17.29 -14.43 -10.70
N ALA A 80 16.82 -13.66 -9.72
CA ALA A 80 17.60 -12.55 -9.19
C ALA A 80 17.37 -12.58 -7.68
N ALA A 81 18.42 -12.38 -6.90
CA ALA A 81 18.38 -12.38 -5.45
C ALA A 81 17.15 -11.61 -4.95
N ASP A 82 16.30 -12.31 -4.23
CA ASP A 82 15.25 -11.77 -3.37
C ASP A 82 15.98 -11.01 -2.25
N ASP A 83 16.57 -9.88 -2.61
CA ASP A 83 16.63 -8.77 -1.70
C ASP A 83 15.16 -8.36 -1.61
N GLU A 84 14.53 -8.75 -0.51
CA GLU A 84 13.18 -8.34 -0.13
C GLU A 84 13.22 -6.82 0.15
N SER A 85 13.70 -6.02 -0.80
CA SER A 85 13.73 -4.58 -0.77
C SER A 85 12.27 -4.17 -0.90
N VAL A 86 11.60 -4.08 0.24
CA VAL A 86 10.31 -3.44 0.37
C VAL A 86 10.42 -2.13 -0.40
N SER A 87 9.63 -1.98 -1.46
CA SER A 87 9.73 -0.78 -2.28
C SER A 87 9.28 0.41 -1.43
N ALA A 88 10.09 1.47 -1.40
CA ALA A 88 9.79 2.66 -0.63
C ALA A 88 8.40 3.20 -0.97
N PRO A 89 7.59 3.61 0.03
CA PRO A 89 6.23 4.09 -0.20
C PRO A 89 6.18 5.41 -1.01
N VAL A 90 7.24 6.20 -0.93
CA VAL A 90 7.47 7.45 -1.68
C VAL A 90 8.93 7.55 -2.10
N ASP A 91 9.21 8.29 -3.17
CA ASP A 91 10.58 8.56 -3.63
C ASP A 91 11.13 9.80 -2.90
N PRO A 92 12.19 9.68 -2.09
CA PRO A 92 12.74 10.82 -1.35
C PRO A 92 13.39 11.86 -2.28
N GLY A 93 13.81 11.45 -3.48
CA GLY A 93 14.40 12.30 -4.52
C GLY A 93 13.43 13.33 -5.11
N GLU A 94 12.13 13.08 -5.04
CA GLU A 94 11.08 14.01 -5.47
C GLU A 94 10.90 15.18 -4.48
N TYR A 95 11.39 15.05 -3.25
CA TYR A 95 11.29 16.07 -2.21
C TYR A 95 12.62 16.79 -1.98
N THR A 96 12.58 18.08 -1.62
CA THR A 96 13.74 18.72 -0.98
C THR A 96 13.91 18.19 0.45
N ASN A 97 15.11 18.33 1.04
CA ASN A 97 15.36 17.79 2.39
C ASN A 97 14.33 18.29 3.42
N ALA A 98 13.99 19.58 3.37
CA ALA A 98 13.01 20.16 4.28
C ALA A 98 11.57 19.69 4.03
N GLU A 99 11.21 19.39 2.78
CA GLU A 99 9.90 18.82 2.45
C GLU A 99 9.82 17.35 2.88
N LEU A 100 10.91 16.60 2.73
CA LEU A 100 11.01 15.23 3.18
C LEU A 100 10.90 15.15 4.71
N GLU A 101 11.65 15.97 5.44
CA GLU A 101 11.54 16.09 6.90
C GLU A 101 10.09 16.35 7.33
N ALA A 102 9.42 17.33 6.71
CA ALA A 102 8.03 17.64 7.02
C ALA A 102 7.06 16.49 6.68
N HIS A 103 7.36 15.72 5.62
CA HIS A 103 6.56 14.59 5.21
C HIS A 103 6.70 13.41 6.18
N LEU A 104 7.92 13.13 6.64
CA LEU A 104 8.21 12.12 7.66
C LEU A 104 7.58 12.46 9.02
N ASP A 105 7.47 13.74 9.36
CA ASP A 105 6.83 14.20 10.62
C ASP A 105 5.28 14.18 10.53
N GLU A 106 4.73 14.40 9.32
CA GLU A 106 3.27 14.38 9.06
C GLU A 106 2.72 12.96 8.96
N GLU A 107 3.50 12.03 8.41
CA GLU A 107 3.10 10.64 8.20
C GLU A 107 3.81 9.67 9.14
N ALA A 108 3.04 8.79 9.77
CA ALA A 108 3.59 7.74 10.64
C ALA A 108 4.06 6.54 9.81
N TYR A 109 5.28 6.63 9.27
CA TYR A 109 5.94 5.52 8.60
C TYR A 109 6.39 4.45 9.59
N SER A 110 6.26 3.18 9.20
CA SER A 110 6.84 2.07 9.98
C SER A 110 8.36 1.95 9.78
N ASP A 111 9.06 1.29 10.70
CA ASP A 111 10.52 1.07 10.59
C ASP A 111 10.92 0.45 9.24
N ALA A 112 10.12 -0.52 8.75
CA ALA A 112 10.38 -1.17 7.47
C ALA A 112 10.24 -0.21 6.27
N GLU A 113 9.33 0.75 6.35
CA GLU A 113 9.11 1.76 5.30
C GLU A 113 10.18 2.84 5.33
N LEU A 114 10.59 3.28 6.52
CA LEU A 114 11.71 4.21 6.67
C LEU A 114 13.01 3.58 6.17
N GLN A 115 13.22 2.30 6.44
CA GLN A 115 14.37 1.56 5.94
C GLN A 115 14.36 1.42 4.40
N ALA A 116 13.18 1.22 3.80
CA ALA A 116 13.01 1.24 2.35
C ALA A 116 13.26 2.63 1.74
N LEU A 117 12.81 3.69 2.40
CA LEU A 117 13.06 5.08 2.05
C LEU A 117 14.56 5.42 2.09
N LEU A 118 15.26 4.92 3.12
CA LEU A 118 16.70 5.09 3.29
C LEU A 118 17.46 4.45 2.13
N ASP A 119 17.14 3.19 1.82
CA ASP A 119 17.75 2.46 0.70
C ASP A 119 17.47 3.15 -0.64
N ALA A 120 16.24 3.67 -0.84
CA ALA A 120 15.89 4.44 -2.03
C ALA A 120 16.67 5.75 -2.16
N GLU A 121 16.92 6.48 -1.06
CA GLU A 121 17.73 7.70 -1.09
C GLU A 121 19.22 7.37 -1.34
N GLU A 122 19.77 6.34 -0.69
CA GLU A 122 21.15 5.85 -0.88
C GLU A 122 21.39 5.34 -2.32
N ALA A 123 20.42 4.63 -2.89
CA ALA A 123 20.47 4.17 -4.29
C ALA A 123 20.27 5.33 -5.30
N GLY A 124 19.60 6.39 -4.87
CA GLY A 124 19.24 7.55 -5.70
C GLY A 124 20.30 8.64 -5.70
N ARG A 125 20.07 9.69 -4.91
CA ARG A 125 20.91 10.90 -4.86
C ARG A 125 21.89 10.92 -3.69
N ASP A 126 21.70 10.04 -2.70
CA ASP A 126 22.50 9.90 -1.50
C ASP A 126 22.75 11.26 -0.81
N ARG A 127 21.69 12.05 -0.63
CA ARG A 127 21.83 13.36 0.00
C ARG A 127 21.89 13.17 1.50
N THR A 128 23.05 13.48 2.08
CA THR A 128 23.26 13.40 3.53
C THR A 128 22.12 13.98 4.35
N GLY A 129 21.56 15.13 4.00
CA GLY A 129 20.46 15.72 4.78
C GLY A 129 19.10 15.03 4.64
N ALA A 130 18.86 14.28 3.57
CA ALA A 130 17.66 13.45 3.43
C ALA A 130 17.85 12.11 4.16
N THR A 131 19.02 11.50 4.04
CA THR A 131 19.44 10.31 4.80
C THR A 131 19.34 10.56 6.31
N ASP A 132 19.91 11.66 6.81
CA ASP A 132 19.91 12.02 8.24
C ASP A 132 18.47 12.22 8.78
N ALA A 133 17.57 12.76 7.96
CA ALA A 133 16.16 12.91 8.32
C ALA A 133 15.41 11.56 8.42
N ILE A 134 15.67 10.64 7.49
CA ILE A 134 15.07 9.30 7.50
C ILE A 134 15.65 8.46 8.67
N GLU A 135 16.96 8.55 8.91
CA GLU A 135 17.61 7.90 10.06
C GLU A 135 17.09 8.44 11.39
N ALA A 136 16.91 9.76 11.51
CA ALA A 136 16.34 10.36 12.71
C ALA A 136 14.91 9.85 12.99
N ALA A 137 14.09 9.68 11.95
CA ALA A 137 12.75 9.11 12.08
C ALA A 137 12.77 7.62 12.49
N LEU A 138 13.82 6.87 12.14
CA LEU A 138 14.03 5.48 12.57
C LEU A 138 14.44 5.35 14.04
N GLU A 139 15.09 6.39 14.59
CA GLU A 139 15.59 6.40 15.97
C GLU A 139 14.58 6.94 17.00
N GLU A 140 13.41 7.43 16.55
CA GLU A 140 12.37 8.06 17.38
C GLU A 140 11.44 7.06 18.09
#